data_AF-A0A2N7CHC7-F1
#
_entry.id   AF-A0A2N7CHC7-F1
#
_cell.length_a   1.000
_cell.length_b   1.000
_cell.length_c   1.000
_cell.angle_alpha   90.00
_cell.angle_beta   90.00
_cell.angle_gamma   90.00
#
_symmetry.space_group_name_H-M   'P 1'
#
loop_
_entity.id
_entity.type
_entity.pdbx_description
1 polymer ?
#
loop_
_entity_poly.entity_id
_entity_poly.type
_entity_poly.pdbx_seq_one_letter_code
_entity_poly.pdbx_strand_id
1 'polypeptide(L)'
;MFNINSVQLENSAFSESHSPQKKQLQLELNKLNNLTGESENMADTLEMQTVFATSKGATEALMAASVHQKEIVAQMMSSNPEDSISLALAASIEAYGKQLEGINAWTEGGSAVLEPMLDMIYESILVDGVDGTEYEDLMQLLVIDLLMHEEEWGLVLPSEYDVYFAQITEHFGSGLHAPYGQYDEHPPEEIISWFLDTLIPTLEEQIPNPIPNSSLTAKIVGFYSDESHRDGLEQCADDYWTDPNGFINGSDENSAADCERLSPILKIFILADAAEEGIITAEEWDQLITGDVSDFEALLGVKDGELGLYLTTNVEGWAPSNGANGEAGSHVEDGRYPDFTSSAGIYPDDLIHVLDSFPGRELTEEEIEEVNRIGDQVKMLQQTLLYWLKICRDEQMAIAQNT
;
A
#
# COMPACT_ATOMS: atom_id res chain seq x y z
N MET A 1 47.73 -21.96 -89.60
CA MET A 1 46.49 -22.76 -89.61
C MET A 1 46.13 -23.08 -88.17
N PHE A 2 44.92 -22.69 -87.75
CA PHE A 2 44.24 -22.93 -86.44
C PHE A 2 44.94 -22.33 -85.20
N ASN A 3 44.51 -21.23 -84.57
CA ASN A 3 43.21 -20.76 -84.03
C ASN A 3 42.83 -21.34 -82.65
N ILE A 4 43.19 -20.58 -81.60
CA ILE A 4 42.45 -20.15 -80.39
C ILE A 4 41.46 -21.13 -79.72
N ASN A 5 41.70 -21.45 -78.43
CA ASN A 5 40.83 -20.95 -77.34
C ASN A 5 41.44 -21.09 -75.93
N SER A 6 41.23 -20.04 -75.16
CA SER A 6 41.67 -19.71 -73.80
C SER A 6 40.89 -20.43 -72.70
N VAL A 7 41.56 -20.69 -71.57
CA VAL A 7 40.93 -20.62 -70.24
C VAL A 7 41.93 -19.94 -69.30
N GLN A 8 41.57 -18.73 -68.85
CA GLN A 8 42.10 -18.11 -67.64
C GLN A 8 41.63 -18.95 -66.44
N LEU A 9 42.53 -19.23 -65.49
CA LEU A 9 42.13 -19.47 -64.12
C LEU A 9 42.75 -18.38 -63.26
N GLU A 10 41.83 -17.66 -62.65
CA GLU A 10 41.99 -16.45 -61.86
C GLU A 10 42.72 -16.72 -60.54
N ASN A 11 43.35 -15.65 -60.07
CA ASN A 11 43.62 -15.42 -58.66
C ASN A 11 42.36 -15.65 -57.81
N SER A 12 42.41 -16.57 -56.86
CA SER A 12 41.66 -16.48 -55.60
C SER A 12 42.70 -16.45 -54.48
N ALA A 13 43.12 -15.26 -54.08
CA ALA A 13 42.50 -14.51 -52.98
C ALA A 13 42.52 -15.31 -51.68
N PHE A 14 43.50 -14.97 -50.83
CA PHE A 14 43.40 -14.98 -49.38
C PHE A 14 41.96 -14.73 -48.95
N SER A 15 41.24 -15.74 -48.45
CA SER A 15 39.99 -15.52 -47.73
C SER A 15 40.34 -15.35 -46.26
N GLU A 16 40.23 -14.11 -45.78
CA GLU A 16 40.22 -13.76 -44.36
C GLU A 16 39.24 -14.66 -43.58
N SER A 17 39.78 -15.55 -42.76
CA SER A 17 39.03 -16.24 -41.71
C SER A 17 38.84 -15.32 -40.49
N HIS A 18 38.46 -14.06 -40.69
CA HIS A 18 38.20 -13.10 -39.61
C HIS A 18 36.80 -13.34 -39.05
N SER A 19 36.78 -13.92 -37.84
CA SER A 19 35.72 -14.77 -37.32
C SER A 19 34.52 -13.99 -36.75
N PRO A 20 33.31 -14.60 -36.75
CA PRO A 20 32.11 -14.09 -36.08
C PRO A 20 32.30 -13.60 -34.64
N GLN A 21 33.28 -14.16 -33.90
CA GLN A 21 33.59 -13.78 -32.52
C GLN A 21 34.07 -12.33 -32.39
N LYS A 22 34.88 -11.81 -33.33
CA LYS A 22 35.37 -10.43 -33.24
C LYS A 22 34.24 -9.40 -33.38
N LYS A 23 33.26 -9.70 -34.24
CA LYS A 23 32.06 -8.86 -34.37
C LYS A 23 31.19 -8.91 -33.12
N GLN A 24 31.10 -10.06 -32.47
CA GLN A 24 30.30 -10.24 -31.26
C GLN A 24 30.93 -9.49 -30.07
N LEU A 25 32.24 -9.62 -29.87
CA LEU A 25 33.00 -8.87 -28.85
C LEU A 25 32.88 -7.36 -29.05
N GLN A 26 32.92 -6.89 -30.30
CA GLN A 26 32.79 -5.46 -30.60
C GLN A 26 31.37 -4.93 -30.35
N LEU A 27 30.35 -5.78 -30.51
CA LEU A 27 28.97 -5.45 -30.19
C LEU A 27 28.76 -5.33 -28.66
N GLU A 28 29.31 -6.29 -27.90
CA GLU A 28 29.29 -6.27 -26.43
C GLU A 28 30.04 -5.07 -25.86
N LEU A 29 31.21 -4.74 -26.41
CA LEU A 29 31.99 -3.57 -25.98
C LEU A 29 31.24 -2.26 -26.22
N ASN A 30 30.56 -2.12 -27.37
CA ASN A 30 29.74 -0.94 -27.65
C ASN A 30 28.55 -0.83 -26.69
N LYS A 31 27.91 -1.95 -26.35
CA LYS A 31 26.83 -1.99 -25.36
C LYS A 31 27.33 -1.54 -23.98
N LEU A 32 28.46 -2.07 -23.51
CA LEU A 32 29.06 -1.68 -22.23
C LEU A 32 29.48 -0.20 -22.20
N ASN A 33 29.99 0.35 -23.30
CA ASN A 33 30.33 1.77 -23.38
C ASN A 33 29.10 2.67 -23.26
N ASN A 34 27.98 2.32 -23.89
CA ASN A 34 26.73 3.06 -23.75
C ASN A 34 26.21 3.00 -22.31
N LEU A 35 26.13 1.81 -21.71
CA LEU A 35 25.68 1.64 -20.33
C LEU A 35 26.57 2.39 -19.33
N THR A 36 27.89 2.40 -19.56
CA THR A 36 28.82 3.18 -18.73
C THR A 36 28.52 4.67 -18.84
N GLY A 37 28.30 5.20 -20.05
CA GLY A 37 27.99 6.62 -20.26
C GLY A 37 26.64 7.04 -19.66
N GLU A 38 25.61 6.20 -19.78
CA GLU A 38 24.32 6.40 -19.13
C GLU A 38 24.47 6.42 -17.60
N SER A 39 25.23 5.48 -17.05
CA SER A 39 25.52 5.39 -15.61
C SER A 39 26.35 6.59 -15.11
N GLU A 40 27.29 7.12 -15.89
CA GLU A 40 28.04 8.34 -15.55
C GLU A 40 27.13 9.57 -15.51
N ASN A 41 26.27 9.76 -16.52
CA ASN A 41 25.33 10.89 -16.55
C ASN A 41 24.36 10.87 -15.35
N MET A 42 23.89 9.68 -14.96
CA MET A 42 23.02 9.53 -13.80
C MET A 42 23.77 9.81 -12.49
N ALA A 43 25.02 9.34 -12.36
CA ALA A 43 25.86 9.65 -11.19
C ALA A 43 26.10 11.16 -11.05
N ASP A 44 26.43 11.84 -12.15
CA ASP A 44 26.62 13.29 -12.18
C ASP A 44 25.33 14.05 -11.80
N THR A 45 24.17 13.55 -12.25
CA THR A 45 22.85 14.13 -11.93
C THR A 45 22.57 14.03 -10.42
N LEU A 46 22.82 12.86 -9.83
CA LEU A 46 22.64 12.64 -8.40
C LEU A 46 23.66 13.44 -7.56
N GLU A 47 24.92 13.56 -8.00
CA GLU A 47 25.95 14.37 -7.30
C GLU A 47 25.61 15.87 -7.29
N MET A 48 25.01 16.39 -8.37
CA MET A 48 24.57 17.79 -8.42
C MET A 48 23.40 18.09 -7.48
N GLN A 49 22.62 17.08 -7.08
CA GLN A 49 21.59 17.21 -6.05
C GLN A 49 22.21 17.08 -4.66
N THR A 50 22.55 18.24 -4.09
CA THR A 50 23.24 18.37 -2.79
C THR A 50 22.31 18.22 -1.58
N VAL A 51 21.00 18.42 -1.76
CA VAL A 51 19.96 18.14 -0.76
C VAL A 51 18.68 17.76 -1.50
N PHE A 52 18.04 16.65 -1.13
CA PHE A 52 16.73 16.22 -1.62
C PHE A 52 15.58 16.96 -0.89
N ALA A 53 15.84 18.10 -0.24
CA ALA A 53 14.95 18.73 0.76
C ALA A 53 13.80 19.58 0.20
N THR A 54 13.14 19.15 -0.87
CA THR A 54 11.78 19.64 -1.16
C THR A 54 10.87 18.44 -1.38
N SER A 55 9.82 18.37 -0.56
CA SER A 55 9.01 17.16 -0.27
C SER A 55 8.51 16.38 -1.47
N LYS A 56 8.20 17.05 -2.59
CA LYS A 56 7.63 16.38 -3.77
C LYS A 56 8.65 16.06 -4.87
N GLY A 57 9.50 17.03 -5.25
CA GLY A 57 10.37 16.88 -6.42
C GLY A 57 11.60 15.99 -6.22
N ALA A 58 11.93 15.65 -4.99
CA ALA A 58 13.16 14.92 -4.68
C ALA A 58 12.95 13.40 -4.64
N THR A 59 11.81 12.96 -4.12
CA THR A 59 11.37 11.56 -4.13
C THR A 59 11.19 11.08 -5.57
N GLU A 60 10.56 11.88 -6.43
CA GLU A 60 10.42 11.62 -7.88
C GLU A 60 11.78 11.41 -8.58
N ALA A 61 12.77 12.25 -8.29
CA ALA A 61 14.10 12.13 -8.88
C ALA A 61 14.83 10.85 -8.45
N LEU A 62 14.67 10.45 -7.19
CA LEU A 62 15.25 9.21 -6.65
C LEU A 62 14.54 7.96 -7.18
N MET A 63 13.22 7.99 -7.33
CA MET A 63 12.46 6.92 -7.98
C MET A 63 12.90 6.74 -9.43
N ALA A 64 13.01 7.84 -10.19
CA ALA A 64 13.50 7.79 -11.57
C ALA A 64 14.94 7.25 -11.68
N ALA A 65 15.83 7.64 -10.77
CA ALA A 65 17.19 7.11 -10.70
C ALA A 65 17.19 5.60 -10.38
N SER A 66 16.33 5.16 -9.46
CA SER A 66 16.19 3.75 -9.10
C SER A 66 15.69 2.91 -10.27
N VAL A 67 14.64 3.34 -10.97
CA VAL A 67 14.14 2.66 -12.19
C VAL A 67 15.25 2.54 -13.23
N HIS A 68 15.98 3.63 -13.49
CA HIS A 68 17.08 3.61 -14.45
C HIS A 68 18.20 2.62 -14.08
N GLN A 69 18.58 2.55 -12.80
CA GLN A 69 19.58 1.58 -12.34
C GLN A 69 19.09 0.13 -12.52
N LYS A 70 17.81 -0.14 -12.25
CA LYS A 70 17.20 -1.46 -12.47
C LYS A 70 17.24 -1.86 -13.95
N GLU A 71 16.97 -0.95 -14.86
CA GLU A 71 17.08 -1.20 -16.31
C GLU A 71 18.50 -1.56 -16.74
N ILE A 72 19.51 -0.83 -16.26
CA ILE A 72 20.93 -1.12 -16.56
C ILE A 72 21.30 -2.51 -16.06
N VAL A 73 20.90 -2.86 -14.84
CA VAL A 73 21.16 -4.17 -14.24
C VAL A 73 20.51 -5.29 -15.07
N ALA A 74 19.22 -5.15 -15.43
CA ALA A 74 18.52 -6.13 -16.25
C ALA A 74 19.20 -6.35 -17.60
N GLN A 75 19.75 -5.29 -18.21
CA GLN A 75 20.51 -5.39 -19.45
C GLN A 75 21.85 -6.13 -19.30
N MET A 76 22.40 -6.27 -18.08
CA MET A 76 23.66 -6.98 -17.80
C MET A 76 23.49 -8.48 -17.52
N MET A 77 22.34 -8.92 -17.02
CA MET A 77 22.05 -10.30 -16.55
C MET A 77 22.19 -11.43 -17.60
N SER A 78 22.62 -11.13 -18.82
CA SER A 78 22.82 -12.12 -19.89
C SER A 78 24.28 -12.45 -20.20
N SER A 79 25.25 -11.89 -19.44
CA SER A 79 26.64 -11.81 -19.92
C SER A 79 27.75 -12.36 -19.00
N ASN A 80 27.54 -12.67 -17.71
CA ASN A 80 28.69 -13.08 -16.87
C ASN A 80 28.33 -13.91 -15.61
N PRO A 81 29.27 -14.72 -15.06
CA PRO A 81 29.10 -15.46 -13.79
C PRO A 81 28.96 -14.59 -12.54
N GLU A 82 28.83 -13.27 -12.71
CA GLU A 82 28.70 -12.25 -11.67
C GLU A 82 27.28 -11.65 -11.61
N ASP A 83 26.31 -12.33 -12.24
CA ASP A 83 24.88 -12.03 -12.20
C ASP A 83 24.34 -11.84 -10.78
N SER A 84 24.99 -12.43 -9.76
CA SER A 84 24.62 -12.29 -8.35
C SER A 84 24.84 -10.88 -7.78
N ILE A 85 25.89 -10.16 -8.22
CA ILE A 85 26.13 -8.76 -7.82
C ILE A 85 25.09 -7.86 -8.47
N SER A 86 24.86 -8.06 -9.77
CA SER A 86 23.83 -7.38 -10.54
C SER A 86 22.43 -7.59 -9.90
N LEU A 87 22.05 -8.83 -9.62
CA LEU A 87 20.78 -9.17 -8.94
C LEU A 87 20.65 -8.52 -7.56
N ALA A 88 21.71 -8.54 -6.74
CA ALA A 88 21.70 -7.91 -5.42
C ALA A 88 21.56 -6.38 -5.51
N LEU A 89 22.19 -5.75 -6.51
CA LEU A 89 22.02 -4.32 -6.78
C LEU A 89 20.58 -4.03 -7.20
N ALA A 90 20.02 -4.73 -8.19
CA ALA A 90 18.62 -4.54 -8.60
C ALA A 90 17.62 -4.73 -7.45
N ALA A 91 17.82 -5.74 -6.61
CA ALA A 91 16.96 -5.98 -5.45
C ALA A 91 17.04 -4.83 -4.44
N SER A 92 18.24 -4.29 -4.18
CA SER A 92 18.43 -3.15 -3.28
C SER A 92 17.78 -1.88 -3.83
N ILE A 93 17.91 -1.66 -5.14
CA ILE A 93 17.30 -0.52 -5.85
C ILE A 93 15.78 -0.59 -5.80
N GLU A 94 15.22 -1.77 -6.05
CA GLU A 94 13.77 -1.99 -5.99
C GLU A 94 13.24 -1.78 -4.56
N ALA A 95 13.96 -2.23 -3.55
CA ALA A 95 13.60 -2.01 -2.15
C ALA A 95 13.55 -0.51 -1.81
N TYR A 96 14.55 0.27 -2.23
CA TYR A 96 14.56 1.72 -1.99
C TYR A 96 13.52 2.47 -2.82
N GLY A 97 13.26 2.04 -4.05
CA GLY A 97 12.18 2.59 -4.88
C GLY A 97 10.82 2.46 -4.18
N LYS A 98 10.51 1.27 -3.66
CA LYS A 98 9.27 1.04 -2.89
C LYS A 98 9.17 1.89 -1.63
N GLN A 99 10.27 2.07 -0.89
CA GLN A 99 10.29 2.94 0.29
C GLN A 99 9.98 4.39 -0.09
N LEU A 100 10.54 4.87 -1.21
CA LEU A 100 10.28 6.22 -1.70
C LEU A 100 8.84 6.39 -2.22
N GLU A 101 8.27 5.38 -2.88
CA GLU A 101 6.86 5.37 -3.29
C GLU A 101 5.94 5.52 -2.07
N GLY A 102 6.18 4.74 -1.01
CA GLY A 102 5.42 4.87 0.24
C GLY A 102 5.56 6.23 0.92
N ILE A 103 6.76 6.83 0.91
CA ILE A 103 6.95 8.18 1.44
C ILE A 103 6.24 9.22 0.55
N ASN A 104 6.33 9.09 -0.78
CA ASN A 104 5.71 10.02 -1.72
C ASN A 104 4.18 10.00 -1.62
N ALA A 105 3.60 8.83 -1.35
CA ALA A 105 2.16 8.62 -1.22
C ALA A 105 1.51 9.58 -0.22
N TRP A 106 2.16 9.82 0.93
CA TRP A 106 1.70 10.81 1.92
C TRP A 106 1.50 12.21 1.34
N THR A 107 2.29 12.59 0.34
CA THR A 107 2.20 13.92 -0.30
C THR A 107 1.22 14.00 -1.46
N GLU A 108 0.85 12.87 -2.05
CA GLU A 108 -0.13 12.81 -3.14
C GLU A 108 -1.55 12.74 -2.62
N GLY A 109 -1.76 12.07 -1.48
CA GLY A 109 -3.10 11.78 -0.97
C GLY A 109 -3.81 10.72 -1.82
N GLY A 110 -5.13 10.69 -1.71
CA GLY A 110 -6.00 9.71 -2.37
C GLY A 110 -5.71 8.28 -1.93
N SER A 111 -5.96 7.32 -2.81
CA SER A 111 -5.78 5.90 -2.50
C SER A 111 -4.33 5.50 -2.20
N ALA A 112 -3.34 6.25 -2.72
CA ALA A 112 -1.92 5.95 -2.52
C ALA A 112 -1.50 6.03 -1.04
N VAL A 113 -2.01 7.01 -0.28
CA VAL A 113 -1.63 7.18 1.14
C VAL A 113 -2.30 6.17 2.05
N LEU A 114 -3.38 5.54 1.59
CA LEU A 114 -4.12 4.59 2.38
C LEU A 114 -3.36 3.28 2.57
N GLU A 115 -2.62 2.80 1.56
CA GLU A 115 -1.80 1.58 1.70
C GLU A 115 -0.86 1.62 2.94
N PRO A 116 0.07 2.59 3.06
CA PRO A 116 0.95 2.65 4.22
C PRO A 116 0.18 2.92 5.52
N MET A 117 -0.93 3.66 5.47
CA MET A 117 -1.77 3.91 6.64
C MET A 117 -2.48 2.64 7.15
N LEU A 118 -3.05 1.83 6.27
CA LEU A 118 -3.72 0.58 6.63
C LEU A 118 -2.72 -0.42 7.22
N ASP A 119 -1.51 -0.48 6.69
CA ASP A 119 -0.41 -1.27 7.28
C ASP A 119 -0.06 -0.78 8.69
N MET A 120 -0.03 0.55 8.93
CA MET A 120 0.21 1.09 10.27
C MET A 120 -0.92 0.74 11.26
N ILE A 121 -2.19 0.85 10.83
CA ILE A 121 -3.35 0.46 11.66
C ILE A 121 -3.30 -1.04 11.97
N TYR A 122 -3.01 -1.87 10.97
CA TYR A 122 -2.86 -3.31 11.13
C TYR A 122 -1.79 -3.66 12.17
N GLU A 123 -0.58 -3.09 12.05
CA GLU A 123 0.50 -3.37 13.00
C GLU A 123 0.19 -2.83 14.41
N SER A 124 -0.53 -1.70 14.53
CA SER A 124 -0.95 -1.18 15.85
C SER A 124 -1.96 -2.11 16.54
N ILE A 125 -2.89 -2.70 15.79
CA ILE A 125 -3.86 -3.66 16.34
C ILE A 125 -3.14 -4.92 16.86
N LEU A 126 -2.09 -5.37 16.16
CA LEU A 126 -1.41 -6.61 16.55
C LEU A 126 -0.44 -6.47 17.73
N VAL A 127 -0.06 -5.25 18.11
CA VAL A 127 1.11 -5.02 18.97
C VAL A 127 1.00 -5.68 20.36
N ASP A 128 -0.20 -5.67 20.94
CA ASP A 128 -0.48 -6.21 22.28
C ASP A 128 -1.33 -7.49 22.26
N GLY A 129 -1.60 -8.02 21.07
CA GLY A 129 -2.56 -9.11 20.82
C GLY A 129 -3.96 -8.58 20.54
N VAL A 130 -4.77 -9.40 19.86
CA VAL A 130 -6.10 -9.01 19.35
C VAL A 130 -7.20 -9.47 20.30
N ASP A 131 -8.08 -8.55 20.71
CA ASP A 131 -9.29 -8.87 21.48
C ASP A 131 -10.51 -8.00 21.16
N GLY A 132 -11.72 -8.52 21.46
CA GLY A 132 -12.98 -7.81 21.28
C GLY A 132 -13.15 -7.25 19.86
N THR A 133 -13.60 -6.01 19.77
CA THR A 133 -13.81 -5.27 18.50
C THR A 133 -12.58 -5.21 17.57
N GLU A 134 -11.36 -5.49 18.04
CA GLU A 134 -10.18 -5.51 17.16
C GLU A 134 -10.24 -6.63 16.11
N TYR A 135 -10.94 -7.73 16.37
CA TYR A 135 -11.23 -8.73 15.34
C TYR A 135 -12.06 -8.11 14.21
N GLU A 136 -13.09 -7.34 14.55
CA GLU A 136 -13.91 -6.65 13.57
C GLU A 136 -13.14 -5.53 12.86
N ASP A 137 -12.22 -4.86 13.54
CA ASP A 137 -11.33 -3.86 12.94
C ASP A 137 -10.43 -4.51 11.87
N LEU A 138 -9.89 -5.71 12.11
CA LEU A 138 -9.17 -6.47 11.08
C LEU A 138 -10.09 -6.89 9.93
N MET A 139 -11.35 -7.24 10.21
CA MET A 139 -12.34 -7.52 9.17
C MET A 139 -12.59 -6.29 8.28
N GLN A 140 -12.70 -5.09 8.86
CA GLN A 140 -12.80 -3.84 8.11
C GLN A 140 -11.55 -3.57 7.26
N LEU A 141 -10.34 -3.72 7.82
CA LEU A 141 -9.09 -3.52 7.08
C LEU A 141 -9.01 -4.41 5.84
N LEU A 142 -9.44 -5.66 5.93
CA LEU A 142 -9.49 -6.56 4.79
C LEU A 142 -10.43 -6.03 3.70
N VAL A 143 -11.64 -5.60 4.07
CA VAL A 143 -12.61 -5.06 3.09
C VAL A 143 -12.06 -3.81 2.41
N ILE A 144 -11.45 -2.89 3.16
CA ILE A 144 -10.86 -1.67 2.61
C ILE A 144 -9.74 -2.02 1.60
N ASP A 145 -8.77 -2.85 2.00
CA ASP A 145 -7.64 -3.24 1.14
C ASP A 145 -8.11 -4.00 -0.11
N LEU A 146 -9.11 -4.88 0.04
CA LEU A 146 -9.69 -5.65 -1.06
C LEU A 146 -10.34 -4.72 -2.10
N LEU A 147 -11.16 -3.75 -1.65
CA LEU A 147 -11.86 -2.83 -2.54
C LEU A 147 -10.90 -1.86 -3.23
N MET A 148 -9.86 -1.39 -2.54
CA MET A 148 -8.84 -0.53 -3.13
C MET A 148 -8.09 -1.20 -4.29
N HIS A 149 -7.87 -2.52 -4.21
CA HIS A 149 -7.07 -3.25 -5.19
C HIS A 149 -7.88 -4.18 -6.10
N GLU A 150 -9.21 -4.17 -6.01
CA GLU A 150 -10.08 -5.09 -6.78
C GLU A 150 -9.78 -5.02 -8.29
N GLU A 151 -9.71 -3.79 -8.83
CA GLU A 151 -9.41 -3.56 -10.25
C GLU A 151 -7.96 -3.97 -10.60
N GLU A 152 -6.98 -3.63 -9.76
CA GLU A 152 -5.56 -3.96 -9.99
C GLU A 152 -5.36 -5.48 -10.08
N TRP A 153 -5.95 -6.21 -9.16
CA TRP A 153 -5.87 -7.66 -9.09
C TRP A 153 -6.80 -8.34 -10.11
N GLY A 154 -7.62 -7.57 -10.83
CA GLY A 154 -8.57 -8.11 -11.80
C GLY A 154 -9.58 -9.06 -11.17
N LEU A 155 -9.96 -8.78 -9.93
CA LEU A 155 -10.97 -9.53 -9.21
C LEU A 155 -12.35 -9.26 -9.82
N VAL A 156 -13.22 -10.25 -9.70
CA VAL A 156 -14.63 -10.10 -10.08
C VAL A 156 -15.42 -10.63 -8.91
N LEU A 157 -15.70 -9.74 -7.95
CA LEU A 157 -16.52 -10.08 -6.81
C LEU A 157 -18.01 -10.07 -7.20
N PRO A 158 -18.82 -10.99 -6.68
CA PRO A 158 -20.27 -10.96 -6.91
C PRO A 158 -20.88 -9.68 -6.33
N SER A 159 -21.73 -8.99 -7.10
CA SER A 159 -22.40 -7.74 -6.66
C SER A 159 -23.28 -7.91 -5.41
N GLU A 160 -23.69 -9.15 -5.11
CA GLU A 160 -24.37 -9.46 -3.85
C GLU A 160 -23.46 -9.32 -2.62
N TYR A 161 -22.14 -9.18 -2.78
CA TYR A 161 -21.20 -8.93 -1.68
C TYR A 161 -21.26 -7.47 -1.22
N ASP A 162 -21.68 -6.55 -2.07
CA ASP A 162 -21.72 -5.11 -1.78
C ASP A 162 -22.51 -4.79 -0.51
N VAL A 163 -23.61 -5.51 -0.26
CA VAL A 163 -24.40 -5.32 0.97
C VAL A 163 -23.61 -5.76 2.20
N TYR A 164 -22.86 -6.86 2.14
CA TYR A 164 -22.05 -7.33 3.26
C TYR A 164 -20.87 -6.41 3.50
N PHE A 165 -20.21 -5.94 2.45
CA PHE A 165 -19.17 -4.92 2.56
C PHE A 165 -19.71 -3.64 3.20
N ALA A 166 -20.89 -3.18 2.77
CA ALA A 166 -21.52 -2.00 3.33
C ALA A 166 -21.85 -2.16 4.82
N GLN A 167 -22.34 -3.34 5.22
CA GLN A 167 -22.62 -3.63 6.63
C GLN A 167 -21.32 -3.65 7.46
N ILE A 168 -20.27 -4.34 6.99
CA ILE A 168 -18.96 -4.41 7.66
C ILE A 168 -18.37 -3.01 7.88
N THR A 169 -18.43 -2.14 6.88
CA THR A 169 -17.78 -0.83 6.91
C THR A 169 -18.54 0.20 7.75
N GLU A 170 -19.83 0.01 8.02
CA GLU A 170 -20.61 0.96 8.84
C GLU A 170 -20.95 0.47 10.24
N HIS A 171 -21.13 -0.84 10.43
CA HIS A 171 -21.77 -1.36 11.65
C HIS A 171 -20.89 -2.33 12.46
N PHE A 172 -19.66 -2.58 12.03
CA PHE A 172 -18.70 -3.43 12.74
C PHE A 172 -17.44 -2.64 13.04
N GLY A 173 -16.66 -3.12 13.99
CA GLY A 173 -15.45 -2.47 14.43
C GLY A 173 -15.70 -1.48 15.56
N SER A 174 -14.60 -1.08 16.18
CA SER A 174 -14.59 -0.22 17.36
C SER A 174 -15.34 1.10 17.11
N GLY A 175 -16.39 1.35 17.88
CA GLY A 175 -17.17 2.58 17.91
C GLY A 175 -18.33 2.64 16.92
N LEU A 176 -18.54 1.62 16.08
CA LEU A 176 -19.51 1.64 14.98
C LEU A 176 -20.76 0.77 15.17
N HIS A 177 -20.89 0.06 16.29
CA HIS A 177 -22.04 -0.81 16.51
C HIS A 177 -23.35 -0.02 16.45
N ALA A 178 -24.36 -0.60 15.78
CA ALA A 178 -25.62 0.06 15.51
C ALA A 178 -26.82 -0.89 15.76
N PRO A 179 -27.98 -0.37 16.20
CA PRO A 179 -29.20 -1.16 16.39
C PRO A 179 -29.72 -1.73 15.05
N TYR A 180 -29.82 -3.06 14.94
CA TYR A 180 -30.32 -3.74 13.73
C TYR A 180 -31.83 -3.60 13.48
N GLY A 181 -32.56 -2.80 14.25
CA GLY A 181 -34.02 -2.63 14.08
C GLY A 181 -34.46 -2.04 12.73
N GLN A 182 -33.56 -1.38 11.99
CA GLN A 182 -33.77 -0.96 10.59
C GLN A 182 -33.10 -1.91 9.57
N TYR A 183 -32.28 -2.85 10.04
CA TYR A 183 -31.33 -3.67 9.27
C TYR A 183 -31.48 -5.19 9.54
N ASP A 184 -32.63 -5.63 10.08
CA ASP A 184 -33.00 -7.01 10.45
C ASP A 184 -32.80 -8.06 9.32
N GLU A 185 -32.41 -7.64 8.12
CA GLU A 185 -32.07 -8.53 7.01
C GLU A 185 -30.68 -9.19 7.17
N HIS A 186 -29.75 -8.57 7.91
CA HIS A 186 -28.36 -9.06 8.06
C HIS A 186 -27.78 -8.85 9.47
N PRO A 187 -28.12 -9.71 10.46
CA PRO A 187 -27.61 -9.60 11.84
C PRO A 187 -26.10 -9.91 11.95
N PRO A 188 -25.43 -9.55 13.07
CA PRO A 188 -24.00 -9.79 13.29
C PRO A 188 -23.53 -11.20 12.97
N GLU A 189 -24.27 -12.20 13.45
CA GLU A 189 -23.94 -13.61 13.26
C GLU A 189 -23.94 -13.99 11.77
N GLU A 190 -24.85 -13.41 10.98
CA GLU A 190 -24.93 -13.67 9.53
C GLU A 190 -23.75 -13.04 8.79
N ILE A 191 -23.44 -11.77 9.07
CA ILE A 191 -22.33 -11.05 8.43
C ILE A 191 -21.00 -11.72 8.76
N ILE A 192 -20.75 -12.03 10.03
CA ILE A 192 -19.51 -12.69 10.47
C ILE A 192 -19.41 -14.10 9.88
N SER A 193 -20.49 -14.88 9.88
CA SER A 193 -20.50 -16.20 9.23
C SER A 193 -20.22 -16.10 7.74
N TRP A 194 -20.84 -15.13 7.04
CA TRP A 194 -20.57 -14.90 5.63
C TRP A 194 -19.09 -14.54 5.38
N PHE A 195 -18.53 -13.65 6.18
CA PHE A 195 -17.12 -13.25 6.07
C PHE A 195 -16.20 -14.46 6.24
N LEU A 196 -16.39 -15.24 7.32
CA LEU A 196 -15.53 -16.36 7.67
C LEU A 196 -15.70 -17.60 6.79
N ASP A 197 -16.92 -17.89 6.33
CA ASP A 197 -17.24 -19.14 5.62
C ASP A 197 -17.39 -18.96 4.11
N THR A 198 -17.54 -17.72 3.65
CA THR A 198 -17.67 -17.40 2.22
C THR A 198 -16.51 -16.55 1.72
N LEU A 199 -16.31 -15.36 2.30
CA LEU A 199 -15.32 -14.42 1.77
C LEU A 199 -13.89 -14.94 1.98
N ILE A 200 -13.52 -15.30 3.21
CA ILE A 200 -12.16 -15.79 3.53
C ILE A 200 -11.76 -16.98 2.64
N PRO A 201 -12.53 -18.08 2.54
CA PRO A 201 -12.17 -19.19 1.65
C PRO A 201 -12.10 -18.79 0.17
N THR A 202 -12.94 -17.87 -0.28
CA THR A 202 -12.91 -17.36 -1.66
C THR A 202 -11.62 -16.61 -1.96
N LEU A 203 -11.13 -15.82 -1.01
CA LEU A 203 -9.87 -15.08 -1.15
C LEU A 203 -8.65 -15.99 -1.00
N GLU A 204 -8.70 -16.98 -0.11
CA GLU A 204 -7.63 -18.00 0.01
C GLU A 204 -7.33 -18.69 -1.33
N GLU A 205 -8.37 -19.01 -2.12
CA GLU A 205 -8.19 -19.61 -3.46
C GLU A 205 -7.52 -18.66 -4.47
N GLN A 206 -7.54 -17.36 -4.21
CA GLN A 206 -7.01 -16.31 -5.08
C GLN A 206 -5.63 -15.80 -4.64
N ILE A 207 -5.10 -16.31 -3.53
CA ILE A 207 -3.74 -16.03 -3.03
C ILE A 207 -2.81 -17.19 -3.47
N PRO A 208 -1.62 -16.94 -4.07
CA PRO A 208 -0.96 -15.65 -4.30
C PRO A 208 -1.27 -15.00 -5.65
N ASN A 209 -2.24 -15.53 -6.40
CA ASN A 209 -2.55 -15.06 -7.75
C ASN A 209 -4.05 -15.15 -8.03
N PRO A 210 -4.73 -14.03 -8.27
CA PRO A 210 -4.15 -12.70 -8.50
C PRO A 210 -3.72 -11.90 -7.26
N ILE A 211 -4.16 -12.26 -6.05
CA ILE A 211 -3.90 -11.48 -4.82
C ILE A 211 -2.47 -11.75 -4.32
N PRO A 212 -1.57 -10.75 -4.26
CA PRO A 212 -0.19 -10.96 -3.83
C PRO A 212 -0.09 -11.46 -2.38
N ASN A 213 0.79 -12.42 -2.11
CA ASN A 213 1.07 -12.89 -0.73
C ASN A 213 1.51 -11.79 0.26
N SER A 214 2.00 -10.66 -0.25
CA SER A 214 2.44 -9.54 0.56
C SER A 214 1.35 -8.52 0.84
N SER A 215 0.16 -8.62 0.22
CA SER A 215 -0.94 -7.67 0.45
C SER A 215 -1.50 -7.79 1.86
N LEU A 216 -2.12 -6.72 2.34
CA LEU A 216 -2.77 -6.71 3.65
C LEU A 216 -3.93 -7.71 3.69
N THR A 217 -4.69 -7.83 2.60
CA THR A 217 -5.71 -8.88 2.40
C THR A 217 -5.12 -10.27 2.66
N ALA A 218 -3.96 -10.60 2.07
CA ALA A 218 -3.34 -11.90 2.28
C ALA A 218 -2.85 -12.12 3.73
N LYS A 219 -2.36 -11.07 4.40
CA LYS A 219 -1.98 -11.11 5.82
C LYS A 219 -3.19 -11.41 6.71
N ILE A 220 -4.30 -10.70 6.51
CA ILE A 220 -5.52 -10.85 7.34
C ILE A 220 -6.24 -12.18 7.04
N VAL A 221 -6.29 -12.62 5.79
CA VAL A 221 -6.75 -13.98 5.45
C VAL A 221 -5.92 -15.02 6.19
N GLY A 222 -4.59 -14.86 6.19
CA GLY A 222 -3.69 -15.71 6.96
C GLY A 222 -3.95 -15.66 8.48
N PHE A 223 -4.27 -14.50 9.04
CA PHE A 223 -4.64 -14.35 10.45
C PHE A 223 -5.88 -15.18 10.81
N TYR A 224 -6.93 -15.12 9.98
CA TYR A 224 -8.17 -15.88 10.17
C TYR A 224 -8.09 -17.36 9.77
N SER A 225 -6.94 -17.84 9.29
CA SER A 225 -6.71 -19.27 9.09
C SER A 225 -6.54 -20.04 10.41
N ASP A 226 -6.27 -19.34 11.52
CA ASP A 226 -6.25 -19.92 12.86
C ASP A 226 -7.67 -19.96 13.46
N GLU A 227 -8.08 -21.14 13.91
CA GLU A 227 -9.40 -21.38 14.52
C GLU A 227 -9.63 -20.49 15.73
N SER A 228 -8.61 -20.16 16.54
CA SER A 228 -8.80 -19.30 17.71
C SER A 228 -9.12 -17.84 17.35
N HIS A 229 -8.65 -17.35 16.21
CA HIS A 229 -8.98 -15.99 15.75
C HIS A 229 -10.37 -15.94 15.12
N ARG A 230 -10.81 -17.03 14.48
CA ARG A 230 -12.17 -17.18 13.99
C ARG A 230 -13.16 -17.20 15.16
N ASP A 231 -12.88 -18.02 16.19
CA ASP A 231 -13.66 -18.04 17.44
C ASP A 231 -13.73 -16.65 18.08
N GLY A 232 -12.63 -15.88 18.03
CA GLY A 232 -12.58 -14.50 18.50
C GLY A 232 -13.56 -13.57 17.78
N LEU A 233 -13.60 -13.61 16.44
CA LEU A 233 -14.54 -12.82 15.65
C LEU A 233 -15.99 -13.30 15.84
N GLU A 234 -16.23 -14.61 15.94
CA GLU A 234 -17.57 -15.15 16.24
C GLU A 234 -18.08 -14.68 17.62
N GLN A 235 -17.19 -14.60 18.62
CA GLN A 235 -17.51 -14.08 19.94
C GLN A 235 -17.94 -12.59 19.90
N CYS A 236 -17.43 -11.80 18.94
CA CYS A 236 -17.87 -10.42 18.78
C CYS A 236 -19.36 -10.31 18.43
N ALA A 237 -19.92 -11.26 17.66
CA ALA A 237 -21.36 -11.28 17.40
C ALA A 237 -22.18 -11.53 18.68
N ASP A 238 -21.71 -12.43 19.55
CA ASP A 238 -22.35 -12.72 20.84
C ASP A 238 -22.31 -11.51 21.79
N ASP A 239 -21.17 -10.81 21.80
CA ASP A 239 -20.91 -9.68 22.70
C ASP A 239 -21.27 -8.31 22.11
N TYR A 240 -21.78 -8.26 20.88
CA TYR A 240 -22.00 -7.06 20.06
C TYR A 240 -22.67 -5.91 20.84
N TRP A 241 -23.70 -6.21 21.64
CA TRP A 241 -24.43 -5.17 22.39
C TRP A 241 -23.76 -4.70 23.68
N THR A 242 -22.80 -5.48 24.16
CA THR A 242 -22.22 -5.35 25.50
C THR A 242 -20.76 -4.92 25.48
N ASP A 243 -20.09 -4.99 24.32
CA ASP A 243 -18.71 -4.54 24.18
C ASP A 243 -18.62 -3.01 24.45
N PRO A 244 -17.81 -2.57 25.42
CA PRO A 244 -17.62 -1.14 25.70
C PRO A 244 -17.01 -0.37 24.53
N ASN A 245 -16.20 -1.03 23.69
CA ASN A 245 -15.62 -0.42 22.51
C ASN A 245 -16.54 -0.48 21.29
N GLY A 246 -17.73 -1.07 21.39
CA GLY A 246 -18.66 -1.15 20.26
C GLY A 246 -19.28 0.20 19.88
N PHE A 247 -19.48 1.12 20.83
CA PHE A 247 -20.34 2.30 20.63
C PHE A 247 -19.65 3.63 20.97
N ILE A 248 -19.26 4.40 19.96
CA ILE A 248 -18.56 5.69 20.16
C ILE A 248 -19.39 6.76 20.88
N ASN A 249 -20.72 6.65 20.79
CA ASN A 249 -21.68 7.52 21.48
C ASN A 249 -22.34 6.84 22.70
N GLY A 250 -21.82 5.67 23.09
CA GLY A 250 -22.37 4.81 24.15
C GLY A 250 -23.66 4.09 23.75
N SER A 251 -24.11 3.22 24.66
CA SER A 251 -25.32 2.42 24.54
C SER A 251 -26.17 2.53 25.83
N ASP A 252 -27.23 1.73 25.94
CA ASP A 252 -28.01 1.61 27.17
C ASP A 252 -27.19 0.99 28.33
N GLU A 253 -26.13 0.23 28.00
CA GLU A 253 -25.28 -0.46 28.96
C GLU A 253 -23.93 0.23 29.20
N ASN A 254 -23.40 0.93 28.19
CA ASN A 254 -22.06 1.53 28.21
C ASN A 254 -22.10 3.05 27.99
N SER A 255 -21.22 3.79 28.67
CA SER A 255 -21.02 5.23 28.43
C SER A 255 -20.21 5.46 27.16
N ALA A 256 -20.37 6.62 26.51
CA ALA A 256 -19.51 7.03 25.39
C ALA A 256 -18.02 7.08 25.78
N ALA A 257 -17.72 7.45 27.03
CA ALA A 257 -16.36 7.50 27.58
C ALA A 257 -15.76 6.11 27.87
N ASP A 258 -16.55 5.04 27.78
CA ASP A 258 -16.05 3.67 27.93
C ASP A 258 -15.46 3.12 26.60
N CYS A 259 -15.71 3.81 25.48
CA CYS A 259 -15.14 3.48 24.18
C CYS A 259 -13.71 4.03 24.09
N GLU A 260 -12.73 3.15 24.24
CA GLU A 260 -11.31 3.51 24.17
C GLU A 260 -10.75 3.36 22.76
N ARG A 261 -11.34 2.48 21.93
CA ARG A 261 -10.85 2.15 20.58
C ARG A 261 -11.64 2.82 19.46
N LEU A 262 -10.99 2.92 18.30
CA LEU A 262 -11.57 3.51 17.09
C LEU A 262 -11.28 2.64 15.87
N SER A 263 -12.33 2.30 15.12
CA SER A 263 -12.21 1.42 13.95
C SER A 263 -11.40 2.06 12.83
N PRO A 264 -10.84 1.26 11.90
CA PRO A 264 -10.15 1.78 10.73
C PRO A 264 -10.99 2.76 9.91
N ILE A 265 -12.28 2.48 9.73
CA ILE A 265 -13.19 3.38 9.02
C ILE A 265 -13.28 4.72 9.74
N LEU A 266 -13.56 4.73 11.05
CA LEU A 266 -13.68 5.97 11.79
C LEU A 266 -12.35 6.76 11.83
N LYS A 267 -11.22 6.07 11.96
CA LYS A 267 -9.88 6.67 11.86
C LYS A 267 -9.71 7.38 10.52
N ILE A 268 -10.03 6.73 9.39
CA ILE A 268 -9.94 7.30 8.04
C ILE A 268 -10.79 8.58 7.94
N PHE A 269 -12.07 8.49 8.28
CA PHE A 269 -13.00 9.61 8.10
C PHE A 269 -12.66 10.81 8.98
N ILE A 270 -12.37 10.58 10.26
CA ILE A 270 -12.06 11.66 11.21
C ILE A 270 -10.69 12.27 10.87
N LEU A 271 -9.70 11.45 10.50
CA LEU A 271 -8.39 11.93 10.10
C LEU A 271 -8.46 12.77 8.82
N ALA A 272 -9.22 12.32 7.82
CA ALA A 272 -9.41 13.05 6.56
C ALA A 272 -10.01 14.44 6.81
N ASP A 273 -11.09 14.51 7.60
CA ASP A 273 -11.74 15.78 7.96
C ASP A 273 -10.79 16.70 8.74
N ALA A 274 -10.12 16.17 9.78
CA ALA A 274 -9.19 16.93 10.59
C ALA A 274 -8.00 17.50 9.78
N ALA A 275 -7.51 16.72 8.81
CA ALA A 275 -6.46 17.12 7.91
C ALA A 275 -6.93 18.19 6.91
N GLU A 276 -8.12 18.03 6.32
CA GLU A 276 -8.67 19.00 5.37
C GLU A 276 -8.95 20.36 6.02
N GLU A 277 -9.47 20.36 7.25
CA GLU A 277 -9.69 21.57 8.05
C GLU A 277 -8.39 22.16 8.62
N GLY A 278 -7.26 21.47 8.45
CA GLY A 278 -5.94 21.92 8.94
C GLY A 278 -5.86 21.98 10.47
N ILE A 279 -6.61 21.12 11.16
CA ILE A 279 -6.62 21.02 12.63
C ILE A 279 -5.33 20.36 13.12
N ILE A 280 -4.84 19.36 12.38
CA ILE A 280 -3.69 18.54 12.72
C ILE A 280 -2.50 18.79 11.79
N THR A 281 -1.29 18.58 12.29
CA THR A 281 -0.05 18.65 11.50
C THR A 281 0.35 17.29 10.93
N ALA A 282 1.33 17.28 10.02
CA ALA A 282 1.87 16.05 9.45
C ALA A 282 2.43 15.09 10.51
N GLU A 283 3.05 15.63 11.56
CA GLU A 283 3.61 14.87 12.69
C GLU A 283 2.53 14.25 13.57
N GLU A 284 1.31 14.79 13.56
CA GLU A 284 0.20 14.31 14.39
C GLU A 284 -0.59 13.19 13.70
N TRP A 285 -0.39 12.95 12.40
CA TRP A 285 -1.05 11.87 11.66
C TRP A 285 -0.70 10.50 12.23
N ASP A 286 0.59 10.22 12.44
CA ASP A 286 1.04 8.92 12.94
C ASP A 286 0.45 8.62 14.33
N GLN A 287 0.32 9.67 15.16
CA GLN A 287 -0.32 9.58 16.47
C GLN A 287 -1.81 9.21 16.33
N LEU A 288 -2.55 9.81 15.40
CA LEU A 288 -3.97 9.47 15.20
C LEU A 288 -4.18 8.10 14.54
N ILE A 289 -3.33 7.75 13.57
CA ILE A 289 -3.39 6.46 12.88
C ILE A 289 -3.22 5.32 13.88
N THR A 290 -2.26 5.42 14.79
CA THR A 290 -1.94 4.37 15.77
C THR A 290 -2.59 4.56 17.14
N GLY A 291 -3.15 5.73 17.41
CA GLY A 291 -3.68 6.12 18.71
C GLY A 291 -5.12 5.67 18.98
N ASP A 292 -5.61 6.06 20.14
CA ASP A 292 -6.91 5.66 20.66
C ASP A 292 -7.92 6.82 20.63
N VAL A 293 -9.15 6.62 21.13
CA VAL A 293 -10.18 7.68 21.17
C VAL A 293 -9.67 8.92 21.89
N SER A 294 -8.90 8.77 22.97
CA SER A 294 -8.40 9.89 23.77
C SER A 294 -7.36 10.73 23.01
N ASP A 295 -6.55 10.12 22.14
CA ASP A 295 -5.63 10.82 21.25
C ASP A 295 -6.40 11.71 20.25
N PHE A 296 -7.44 11.16 19.62
CA PHE A 296 -8.33 11.94 18.74
C PHE A 296 -9.00 13.09 19.49
N GLU A 297 -9.51 12.83 20.69
CA GLU A 297 -10.20 13.86 21.46
C GLU A 297 -9.26 15.00 21.86
N ALA A 298 -8.05 14.66 22.29
CA ALA A 298 -7.03 15.62 22.67
C ALA A 298 -6.59 16.50 21.48
N LEU A 299 -6.37 15.90 20.30
CA LEU A 299 -5.90 16.61 19.11
C LEU A 299 -7.01 17.47 18.47
N LEU A 300 -8.25 16.98 18.46
CA LEU A 300 -9.40 17.74 17.95
C LEU A 300 -9.94 18.78 18.96
N GLY A 301 -9.45 18.73 20.21
CA GLY A 301 -9.89 19.62 21.28
C GLY A 301 -11.35 19.39 21.72
N VAL A 302 -11.84 18.16 21.56
CA VAL A 302 -13.16 17.72 22.02
C VAL A 302 -13.04 17.14 23.44
N LYS A 303 -14.16 17.02 24.16
CA LYS A 303 -14.12 16.45 25.51
C LYS A 303 -14.27 14.93 25.45
N ASP A 304 -13.78 14.29 26.50
CA ASP A 304 -13.99 12.88 26.81
C ASP A 304 -15.45 12.43 26.59
N GLY A 305 -15.63 11.46 25.70
CA GLY A 305 -16.91 10.90 25.25
C GLY A 305 -17.69 11.77 24.25
N GLU A 306 -17.09 12.82 23.68
CA GLU A 306 -17.72 13.70 22.69
C GLU A 306 -17.19 13.47 21.25
N LEU A 307 -16.31 12.49 21.01
CA LEU A 307 -15.79 12.20 19.66
C LEU A 307 -16.88 11.78 18.67
N GLY A 308 -17.85 10.95 19.08
CA GLY A 308 -18.97 10.57 18.19
C GLY A 308 -19.93 11.73 17.88
N LEU A 309 -19.98 12.76 18.72
CA LEU A 309 -20.68 14.02 18.41
C LEU A 309 -19.90 14.84 17.38
N TYR A 310 -18.58 14.88 17.48
CA TYR A 310 -17.72 15.48 16.46
C TYR A 310 -17.96 14.82 15.10
N LEU A 311 -17.87 13.48 15.05
CA LEU A 311 -18.12 12.70 13.84
C LEU A 311 -19.42 13.12 13.14
N THR A 312 -20.53 13.10 13.88
CA THR A 312 -21.87 13.34 13.32
C THR A 312 -22.23 14.81 13.09
N THR A 313 -21.37 15.76 13.50
CA THR A 313 -21.61 17.21 13.35
C THR A 313 -20.66 17.85 12.36
N ASN A 314 -19.42 17.35 12.28
CA ASN A 314 -18.32 17.96 11.56
C ASN A 314 -17.95 17.17 10.30
N VAL A 315 -17.93 15.85 10.38
CA VAL A 315 -17.43 15.00 9.29
C VAL A 315 -18.52 14.82 8.24
N GLU A 316 -18.20 15.14 6.99
CA GLU A 316 -19.13 15.00 5.87
C GLU A 316 -19.59 13.54 5.71
N GLY A 317 -20.87 13.36 5.38
CA GLY A 317 -21.49 12.06 5.22
C GLY A 317 -22.03 11.47 6.51
N TRP A 318 -21.50 11.83 7.68
CA TRP A 318 -21.98 11.29 8.96
C TRP A 318 -23.08 12.14 9.57
N ALA A 319 -24.12 11.49 10.08
CA ALA A 319 -25.20 12.14 10.81
C ALA A 319 -25.61 11.29 12.02
N PRO A 320 -26.28 11.90 13.02
CA PRO A 320 -26.97 11.11 14.03
C PRO A 320 -28.14 10.38 13.37
N SER A 321 -28.28 9.10 13.67
CA SER A 321 -29.41 8.28 13.24
C SER A 321 -30.75 8.88 13.66
N ASN A 322 -31.48 9.47 12.71
CA ASN A 322 -32.78 10.08 13.01
C ASN A 322 -33.87 9.01 13.02
N GLY A 323 -33.85 8.10 14.01
CA GLY A 323 -34.86 7.07 14.33
C GLY A 323 -36.04 7.06 13.36
N ALA A 324 -35.85 6.45 12.19
CA ALA A 324 -36.76 6.63 11.08
C ALA A 324 -37.98 5.72 11.28
N ASN A 325 -38.97 6.22 12.02
CA ASN A 325 -40.31 5.63 12.18
C ASN A 325 -40.38 4.27 12.89
N GLY A 326 -39.47 3.99 13.82
CA GLY A 326 -39.54 2.86 14.75
C GLY A 326 -38.66 3.16 15.96
N GLU A 327 -39.09 2.80 17.16
CA GLU A 327 -38.32 2.97 18.39
C GLU A 327 -36.89 2.43 18.18
N ALA A 328 -35.88 3.19 18.62
CA ALA A 328 -34.41 3.01 18.54
C ALA A 328 -33.79 1.61 18.80
N GLY A 329 -34.58 0.54 18.89
CA GLY A 329 -34.15 -0.76 19.36
C GLY A 329 -33.97 -0.79 20.89
N SER A 330 -33.68 -1.97 21.43
CA SER A 330 -33.59 -2.24 22.87
C SER A 330 -32.22 -1.91 23.50
N HIS A 331 -31.35 -1.19 22.78
CA HIS A 331 -29.93 -1.09 23.13
C HIS A 331 -29.29 0.30 22.99
N VAL A 332 -29.88 1.23 22.23
CA VAL A 332 -29.34 2.58 22.01
C VAL A 332 -30.49 3.57 21.90
N GLU A 333 -30.38 4.78 22.47
CA GLU A 333 -31.41 5.82 22.30
C GLU A 333 -31.44 6.38 20.87
N ASP A 334 -32.62 6.82 20.40
CA ASP A 334 -32.80 7.48 19.09
C ASP A 334 -31.83 8.66 18.94
N GLY A 335 -31.13 8.75 17.80
CA GLY A 335 -30.23 9.87 17.52
C GLY A 335 -28.85 9.76 18.15
N ARG A 336 -28.47 8.59 18.72
CA ARG A 336 -27.15 8.41 19.32
C ARG A 336 -26.14 7.67 18.46
N TYR A 337 -26.50 6.69 17.64
CA TYR A 337 -25.49 5.99 16.84
C TYR A 337 -25.14 6.78 15.55
N PRO A 338 -23.87 6.81 15.12
CA PRO A 338 -23.47 7.36 13.84
C PRO A 338 -24.11 6.60 12.67
N ASP A 339 -24.60 7.34 11.67
CA ASP A 339 -25.27 6.80 10.50
C ASP A 339 -24.72 7.53 9.27
N PHE A 340 -24.11 6.77 8.36
CA PHE A 340 -23.49 7.31 7.16
C PHE A 340 -24.56 7.56 6.10
N THR A 341 -24.76 8.82 5.73
CA THR A 341 -25.67 9.30 4.68
C THR A 341 -27.14 8.86 4.82
N SER A 342 -27.52 8.31 5.98
CA SER A 342 -28.81 7.65 6.18
C SER A 342 -29.03 6.49 5.20
N SER A 343 -27.97 5.73 4.92
CA SER A 343 -27.99 4.50 4.13
C SER A 343 -28.01 3.25 5.03
N ALA A 344 -27.91 2.08 4.40
CA ALA A 344 -27.86 0.79 5.07
C ALA A 344 -26.48 0.18 4.91
N GLY A 345 -25.46 0.88 5.39
CA GLY A 345 -24.05 0.56 5.15
C GLY A 345 -23.35 1.62 4.28
N ILE A 346 -22.01 1.63 4.34
CA ILE A 346 -21.15 2.41 3.43
C ILE A 346 -20.83 1.54 2.21
N TYR A 347 -21.58 1.72 1.12
CA TYR A 347 -21.42 0.90 -0.08
C TYR A 347 -20.03 1.08 -0.73
N PRO A 348 -19.51 0.05 -1.43
CA PRO A 348 -18.17 0.09 -2.02
C PRO A 348 -17.87 1.35 -2.84
N ASP A 349 -18.79 1.79 -3.71
CA ASP A 349 -18.61 3.00 -4.52
C ASP A 349 -18.46 4.27 -3.67
N ASP A 350 -19.24 4.39 -2.59
CA ASP A 350 -19.18 5.54 -1.68
C ASP A 350 -17.89 5.52 -0.85
N LEU A 351 -17.49 4.33 -0.37
CA LEU A 351 -16.22 4.16 0.34
C LEU A 351 -15.04 4.52 -0.57
N ILE A 352 -14.96 3.92 -1.76
CA ILE A 352 -13.89 4.20 -2.73
C ILE A 352 -13.82 5.69 -3.05
N HIS A 353 -14.97 6.37 -3.17
CA HIS A 353 -14.98 7.81 -3.40
C HIS A 353 -14.30 8.59 -2.28
N VAL A 354 -14.58 8.25 -1.02
CA VAL A 354 -13.92 8.85 0.14
C VAL A 354 -12.42 8.57 0.12
N LEU A 355 -12.04 7.31 -0.11
CA LEU A 355 -10.66 6.85 -0.17
C LEU A 355 -9.84 7.56 -1.25
N ASP A 356 -10.39 7.74 -2.45
CA ASP A 356 -9.74 8.45 -3.57
C ASP A 356 -9.61 9.96 -3.32
N SER A 357 -10.43 10.51 -2.43
CA SER A 357 -10.42 11.93 -2.07
C SER A 357 -9.58 12.24 -0.81
N PHE A 358 -8.97 11.23 -0.20
CA PHE A 358 -8.23 11.38 1.05
C PHE A 358 -7.14 12.45 0.93
N PRO A 359 -6.99 13.38 1.90
CA PRO A 359 -6.05 14.48 1.77
C PRO A 359 -4.59 13.99 1.73
N GLY A 360 -3.74 14.74 1.05
CA GLY A 360 -2.28 14.60 1.18
C GLY A 360 -1.73 15.56 2.24
N ARG A 361 -0.55 15.25 2.79
CA ARG A 361 0.18 16.11 3.74
C ARG A 361 1.60 16.41 3.29
N GLU A 362 2.22 17.40 3.92
CA GLU A 362 3.67 17.57 3.78
C GLU A 362 4.41 16.42 4.49
N LEU A 363 5.64 16.14 4.04
CA LEU A 363 6.50 15.18 4.70
C LEU A 363 6.94 15.71 6.07
N THR A 364 7.00 14.82 7.06
CA THR A 364 7.55 15.12 8.38
C THR A 364 9.06 15.30 8.32
N GLU A 365 9.66 15.85 9.38
CA GLU A 365 11.13 15.97 9.48
C GLU A 365 11.81 14.59 9.39
N GLU A 366 11.25 13.56 10.02
CA GLU A 366 11.78 12.19 9.99
C GLU A 366 11.72 11.58 8.57
N GLU A 367 10.62 11.79 7.84
CA GLU A 367 10.50 11.33 6.46
C GLU A 367 11.47 12.07 5.53
N ILE A 368 11.71 13.36 5.75
CA ILE A 368 12.73 14.12 5.00
C ILE A 368 14.13 13.58 5.30
N GLU A 369 14.44 13.27 6.56
CA GLU A 369 15.70 12.61 6.92
C GLU A 369 15.83 11.24 6.24
N GLU A 370 14.74 10.47 6.18
CA GLU A 370 14.69 9.18 5.51
C GLU A 370 14.93 9.28 4.01
N VAL A 371 14.26 10.20 3.32
CA VAL A 371 14.49 10.46 1.89
C VAL A 371 15.95 10.82 1.63
N ASN A 372 16.58 11.62 2.49
CA ASN A 372 18.00 11.95 2.35
C ASN A 372 18.89 10.70 2.55
N ARG A 373 18.58 9.86 3.55
CA ARG A 373 19.30 8.60 3.80
C ARG A 373 19.20 7.64 2.62
N ILE A 374 18.00 7.44 2.08
CA ILE A 374 17.77 6.64 0.88
C ILE A 374 18.53 7.24 -0.31
N GLY A 375 18.49 8.56 -0.46
CA GLY A 375 19.22 9.26 -1.52
C GLY A 375 20.73 9.00 -1.49
N ASP A 376 21.35 8.97 -0.31
CA ASP A 376 22.75 8.60 -0.15
C ASP A 376 23.03 7.12 -0.50
N GLN A 377 22.10 6.22 -0.16
CA GLN A 377 22.20 4.81 -0.51
C GLN A 377 22.07 4.57 -2.03
N VAL A 378 21.11 5.26 -2.69
CA VAL A 378 20.94 5.22 -4.14
C VAL A 378 22.18 5.77 -4.86
N LYS A 379 22.80 6.84 -4.34
CA LYS A 379 24.09 7.35 -4.84
C LYS A 379 25.20 6.31 -4.73
N MET A 380 25.32 5.65 -3.58
CA MET A 380 26.31 4.59 -3.37
C MET A 380 26.10 3.40 -4.31
N LEU A 381 24.85 3.00 -4.52
CA LEU A 381 24.50 1.94 -5.47
C LEU A 381 24.83 2.34 -6.91
N GLN A 382 24.49 3.56 -7.33
CA GLN A 382 24.86 4.10 -8.64
C GLN A 382 26.38 4.05 -8.86
N GLN A 383 27.15 4.48 -7.86
CA GLN A 383 28.59 4.51 -7.95
C GLN A 383 29.19 3.10 -8.00
N THR A 384 28.61 2.15 -7.27
CA THR A 384 29.00 0.74 -7.32
C THR A 384 28.71 0.14 -8.69
N LEU A 385 27.52 0.39 -9.25
CA LEU A 385 27.13 -0.03 -10.60
C LEU A 385 28.08 0.55 -11.65
N LEU A 386 28.44 1.83 -11.52
CA LEU A 386 29.38 2.49 -12.43
C LEU A 386 30.78 1.86 -12.39
N TYR A 387 31.31 1.60 -11.18
CA TYR A 387 32.59 0.92 -11.05
C TYR A 387 32.56 -0.47 -11.66
N TRP A 388 31.46 -1.17 -11.46
CA TRP A 388 31.25 -2.50 -12.03
C TRP A 388 31.24 -2.51 -13.56
N LEU A 389 30.48 -1.60 -14.17
CA LEU A 389 30.44 -1.44 -15.63
C LEU A 389 31.83 -1.14 -16.22
N LYS A 390 32.63 -0.32 -15.52
CA LYS A 390 34.01 -0.02 -15.92
C LYS A 390 34.90 -1.25 -15.90
N ILE A 391 34.78 -2.11 -14.88
CA ILE A 391 35.51 -3.38 -14.79
C ILE A 391 35.14 -4.29 -15.97
N CYS A 392 33.85 -4.54 -16.18
CA CYS A 392 33.36 -5.37 -17.30
C CYS A 392 33.85 -4.86 -18.66
N ARG A 393 33.80 -3.54 -18.87
CA ARG A 393 34.31 -2.89 -20.09
C ARG A 393 35.81 -3.13 -20.25
N ASP A 394 36.59 -2.93 -19.21
CA ASP A 394 38.05 -3.06 -19.24
C ASP A 394 38.48 -4.53 -19.49
N GLU A 395 37.76 -5.50 -18.92
CA GLU A 395 37.94 -6.92 -19.22
C GLU A 395 37.64 -7.25 -20.68
N GLN A 396 36.51 -6.78 -21.20
CA GLN A 396 36.14 -7.00 -22.61
C GLN A 396 37.11 -6.33 -23.58
N MET A 397 37.61 -5.13 -23.25
CA MET A 397 38.69 -4.51 -24.01
C MET A 397 39.96 -5.35 -24.00
N ALA A 398 40.35 -5.88 -22.84
CA ALA A 398 41.54 -6.72 -22.73
C ALA A 398 41.41 -8.01 -23.54
N ILE A 399 40.23 -8.65 -23.54
CA ILE A 399 39.94 -9.81 -24.38
C ILE A 399 40.04 -9.42 -25.87
N ALA A 400 39.40 -8.32 -26.28
CA ALA A 400 39.41 -7.85 -27.66
C ALA A 400 40.81 -7.45 -28.17
N GLN A 401 41.72 -7.03 -27.29
CA GLN A 401 43.12 -6.72 -27.63
C GLN A 401 44.00 -7.97 -27.73
N ASN A 402 43.67 -9.03 -26.99
CA ASN A 402 44.44 -10.28 -26.95
C ASN A 402 43.94 -11.34 -27.95
N THR A 403 42.87 -11.06 -28.70
CA THR A 403 42.25 -11.93 -29.72
C THR A 403 42.45 -11.36 -31.12
#